data_AF-A0A314ZS12-F1
#
_entry.id   AF-A0A314ZS12-F1
#
_cell.length_a   1.000
_cell.length_b   1.000
_cell.length_c   1.000
_cell.angle_alpha   90.00
_cell.angle_beta   90.00
_cell.angle_gamma   90.00
#
_symmetry.space_group_name_H-M   'P 1'
#
loop_
_entity.id
_entity.type
_entity.pdbx_description
1 polymer ?
#
loop_
_entity_poly.entity_id
_entity_poly.type
_entity_poly.pdbx_seq_one_letter_code
_entity_poly.pdbx_strand_id
1 'polypeptide(L)' 'MEEALELARAKDTKERMAGVERLHQLLEASRKSLSSSEVTSLVDCCMDLLKDNNFRVSQGALQALASAAVLSGAPQAPL' A
#
# COMPACT_ATOMS: atom_id res chain seq x y z
N MET A 1 -4.91 2.63 -7.40
CA MET A 1 -4.47 1.62 -6.42
C MET A 1 -3.99 0.36 -7.13
N GLU A 2 -4.82 -0.24 -7.98
CA GLU A 2 -4.51 -1.47 -8.73
C GLU A 2 -3.15 -1.45 -9.45
N GLU A 3 -2.88 -0.44 -10.28
CA GLU A 3 -1.57 -0.28 -10.97
C GLU A 3 -0.37 -0.29 -10.00
N ALA A 4 -0.51 0.34 -8.84
CA ALA A 4 0.55 0.37 -7.84
C ALA A 4 0.76 -0.99 -7.17
N LEU A 5 -0.32 -1.77 -6.99
CA LEU A 5 -0.26 -3.15 -6.49
C LEU A 5 0.39 -4.08 -7.53
N GLU A 6 0.09 -3.91 -8.81
CA GLU A 6 0.73 -4.68 -9.89
C GLU A 6 2.24 -4.42 -9.95
N LEU A 7 2.63 -3.14 -9.92
CA LEU A 7 4.03 -2.73 -9.92
C LEU A 7 4.77 -3.25 -8.68
N ALA A 8 4.11 -3.25 -7.52
CA ALA A 8 4.67 -3.79 -6.28
C ALA A 8 4.89 -5.32 -6.33
N ARG A 9 4.21 -6.05 -7.23
CA ARG A 9 4.40 -7.50 -7.44
C ARG A 9 5.39 -7.84 -8.55
N ALA A 10 6.06 -6.83 -9.12
CA ALA A 10 7.05 -7.03 -10.18
C ALA A 10 8.20 -7.95 -9.76
N LYS A 11 8.80 -8.65 -10.74
CA LYS A 11 10.01 -9.45 -10.48
C LYS A 11 11.24 -8.57 -10.27
N ASP A 12 11.28 -7.42 -10.92
CA ASP A 12 12.36 -6.45 -10.78
C ASP A 12 12.24 -5.67 -9.47
N THR A 13 13.34 -5.56 -8.73
CA THR A 13 13.36 -4.90 -7.43
C THR A 13 13.13 -3.39 -7.52
N LYS A 14 13.56 -2.71 -8.60
CA LYS A 14 13.31 -1.27 -8.78
C LYS A 14 11.84 -1.01 -9.06
N GLU A 15 11.21 -1.86 -9.87
CA GLU A 15 9.77 -1.80 -10.09
C GLU A 15 9.02 -2.03 -8.78
N ARG A 16 9.35 -3.06 -7.99
CA ARG A 16 8.71 -3.25 -6.68
C ARG A 16 8.87 -2.05 -5.76
N MET A 17 10.06 -1.45 -5.72
CA MET A 17 10.31 -0.22 -4.96
C MET A 17 9.41 0.93 -5.42
N ALA A 18 9.32 1.17 -6.73
CA ALA A 18 8.43 2.19 -7.28
C ALA A 18 6.96 1.90 -6.95
N GLY A 19 6.58 0.62 -6.95
CA GLY A 19 5.25 0.17 -6.54
C GLY A 19 4.91 0.52 -5.10
N VAL A 20 5.77 0.18 -4.13
CA VAL A 20 5.54 0.49 -2.71
C VAL A 20 5.55 2.00 -2.43
N GLU A 21 6.41 2.75 -3.11
CA GLU A 21 6.44 4.21 -2.99
C GLU A 21 5.14 4.82 -3.53
N ARG A 22 4.66 4.32 -4.67
CA ARG A 22 3.39 4.75 -5.26
C ARG A 22 2.20 4.40 -4.37
N LEU A 23 2.18 3.21 -3.75
CA LEU A 23 1.14 2.81 -2.80
C LEU A 23 1.08 3.76 -1.62
N HIS A 24 2.22 4.03 -0.99
CA HIS A 24 2.31 4.95 0.14
C HIS A 24 1.82 6.36 -0.24
N GLN A 25 2.27 6.91 -1.37
CA GLN A 25 1.83 8.23 -1.86
C GLN A 25 0.31 8.29 -2.11
N LEU A 26 -0.27 7.24 -2.71
CA LEU A 26 -1.71 7.17 -2.96
C LEU A 26 -2.51 7.17 -1.65
N LEU A 27 -2.02 6.47 -0.64
CA LEU A 27 -2.67 6.37 0.66
C LEU A 27 -2.55 7.69 1.43
N GLU A 28 -1.37 8.30 1.49
CA GLU A 28 -1.18 9.62 2.13
C GLU A 28 -2.01 10.73 1.47
N ALA A 29 -2.18 10.67 0.15
CA ALA A 29 -3.01 11.62 -0.58
C ALA A 29 -4.52 11.35 -0.46
N SER A 30 -4.91 10.16 0.00
CA SER A 30 -6.33 9.79 0.08
C SER A 30 -7.04 10.59 1.17
N ARG A 31 -8.24 11.08 0.83
CA ARG A 31 -9.18 11.69 1.77
C ARG A 31 -10.42 10.83 1.99
N LYS A 32 -10.43 9.62 1.43
CA LYS A 32 -11.55 8.67 1.49
C LYS A 32 -11.11 7.43 2.26
N SER A 33 -12.03 6.87 3.04
CA SER A 33 -11.84 5.55 3.63
C SER A 33 -11.67 4.50 2.53
N LEU A 34 -10.80 3.53 2.75
CA LEU A 34 -10.62 2.40 1.85
C LEU A 34 -11.83 1.47 1.93
N SER A 35 -12.25 0.92 0.80
CA SER A 35 -13.22 -0.17 0.77
C SER A 35 -12.62 -1.45 1.33
N SER A 36 -13.47 -2.40 1.76
CA SER A 36 -13.01 -3.70 2.26
C SER A 36 -12.14 -4.44 1.24
N SER A 37 -12.45 -4.37 -0.06
CA SER A 37 -11.68 -5.02 -1.12
C SER A 37 -10.31 -4.38 -1.35
N GLU A 38 -10.23 -3.06 -1.26
CA GLU A 38 -8.95 -2.33 -1.33
C GLU A 38 -8.06 -2.69 -0.14
N VAL A 39 -8.63 -2.76 1.07
CA VAL A 39 -7.88 -3.18 2.27
C VAL A 39 -7.35 -4.60 2.11
N THR A 40 -8.18 -5.55 1.71
CA THR A 40 -7.75 -6.95 1.49
C THR A 40 -6.64 -7.03 0.46
N SER A 41 -6.81 -6.39 -0.70
CA SER A 41 -5.81 -6.41 -1.78
C SER A 41 -4.47 -5.81 -1.36
N LEU A 42 -4.51 -4.73 -0.58
CA LEU A 42 -3.31 -4.08 -0.04
C LEU A 42 -2.61 -4.97 0.98
N VAL A 43 -3.35 -5.56 1.94
CA VAL A 43 -2.81 -6.47 2.95
C VAL A 43 -2.15 -7.68 2.29
N ASP A 44 -2.84 -8.33 1.35
CA ASP A 44 -2.32 -9.49 0.63
C ASP A 44 -1.04 -9.15 -0.14
N CYS A 45 -0.99 -7.97 -0.77
CA CYS A 45 0.23 -7.49 -1.44
C CYS A 45 1.36 -7.25 -0.44
N CYS A 46 1.10 -6.55 0.67
CA CYS A 46 2.13 -6.17 1.62
C CYS A 46 2.68 -7.34 2.43
N MET A 47 1.92 -8.43 2.63
CA MET A 47 2.40 -9.62 3.35
C MET A 47 3.67 -10.23 2.73
N ASP A 48 3.74 -10.27 1.40
CA ASP A 48 4.92 -10.75 0.68
C ASP A 48 6.06 -9.72 0.73
N LEU A 49 5.73 -8.44 0.56
CA LEU A 49 6.71 -7.34 0.50
C LEU A 49 7.39 -7.06 1.85
N LEU A 50 6.69 -7.27 2.96
CA LEU A 50 7.24 -7.21 4.31
C LEU A 50 8.37 -8.22 4.53
N LYS A 51 8.45 -9.27 3.71
CA LYS A 51 9.49 -10.30 3.73
C LYS A 51 10.45 -10.20 2.53
N ASP A 52 10.41 -9.08 1.80
CA ASP A 52 11.28 -8.87 0.64
C ASP A 52 12.77 -8.87 1.05
N ASN A 53 13.62 -9.37 0.16
CA ASN A 53 15.07 -9.37 0.37
C ASN A 53 15.68 -7.96 0.30
N ASN A 54 14.92 -6.97 -0.23
CA ASN A 54 15.29 -5.57 -0.25
C ASN A 54 14.59 -4.80 0.87
N PHE A 55 15.38 -4.28 1.81
CA PHE A 55 14.88 -3.53 2.96
C PHE A 55 13.99 -2.33 2.59
N ARG A 56 14.25 -1.62 1.47
CA ARG A 56 13.43 -0.48 1.06
C ARG A 56 12.04 -0.90 0.61
N VAL A 57 11.91 -2.08 0.01
CA VAL A 57 10.61 -2.64 -0.37
C VAL A 57 9.81 -2.98 0.90
N SER A 58 10.44 -3.66 1.87
CA SER A 58 9.79 -3.99 3.14
C SER A 58 9.40 -2.76 3.95
N GLN A 59 10.27 -1.76 3.99
CA GLN A 59 10.01 -0.49 4.66
C GLN A 59 8.87 0.29 3.98
N GLY A 60 8.83 0.35 2.65
CA GLY A 60 7.73 0.97 1.91
C GLY A 60 6.39 0.24 2.10
N ALA A 61 6.40 -1.10 2.15
CA ALA A 61 5.21 -1.88 2.46
C ALA A 61 4.66 -1.59 3.87
N LEU A 62 5.53 -1.47 4.87
CA LEU A 62 5.14 -1.11 6.22
C LEU A 62 4.54 0.31 6.28
N GLN A 63 5.12 1.27 5.56
CA GLN A 63 4.57 2.61 5.45
C GLN A 63 3.18 2.63 4.81
N ALA A 64 3.01 1.90 3.69
CA ALA A 64 1.70 1.77 3.06
C ALA A 64 0.65 1.20 4.02
N LEU A 65 0.99 0.13 4.77
CA LEU A 65 0.08 -0.43 5.77
C LEU A 65 -0.25 0.55 6.90
N ALA A 66 0.73 1.32 7.39
CA ALA A 66 0.50 2.33 8.43
C ALA A 66 -0.47 3.43 7.96
N SER A 67 -0.27 3.97 6.74
CA SER A 67 -1.18 4.96 6.16
C SER A 67 -2.58 4.38 5.94
N ALA A 68 -2.69 3.14 5.46
CA ALA A 68 -3.97 2.47 5.27
C ALA A 68 -4.72 2.24 6.58
N ALA A 69 -4.01 1.89 7.66
CA ALA A 69 -4.61 1.73 8.99
C ALA A 69 -5.27 3.04 9.46
N VAL A 70 -4.63 4.19 9.25
CA VAL A 70 -5.20 5.51 9.55
C VAL A 70 -6.47 5.76 8.74
N LEU A 71 -6.46 5.47 7.43
CA LEU A 71 -7.64 5.64 6.56
C LEU A 71 -8.79 4.69 6.89
N SER A 72 -8.50 3.50 7.42
CA SER A 72 -9.52 2.52 7.83
C SER A 72 -10.31 2.95 9.07
N GLY A 73 -9.70 3.78 9.93
CA GLY A 73 -10.32 4.33 11.13
C GLY A 73 -10.86 5.75 10.97
N ALA A 74 -10.64 6.41 9.82
CA ALA A 74 -11.11 7.76 9.60
C ALA A 74 -12.65 7.78 9.50
N PRO A 75 -13.35 8.62 10.30
CA PRO A 75 -14.80 8.76 10.20
C PRO A 75 -15.14 9.23 8.78
N GLN A 76 -16.05 8.51 8.11
CA GLN A 76 -16.62 8.99 6.86
C GLN A 76 -17.27 10.35 7.17
N ALA A 77 -16.79 11.42 6.52
CA ALA A 77 -17.34 12.75 6.74
C ALA A 77 -18.87 12.69 6.54
N PRO A 78 -19.66 13.26 7.47
CA PRO A 78 -21.11 13.25 7.32
C PRO A 78 -21.48 14.01 6.04
N LEU A 79 -22.37 13.40 5.24
CA LEU A 79 -22.94 13.97 4.02
C LEU A 79 -23.76 15.23 4.31
#